data_AF-A0A6J6YG71-F1
#
_entry.id   AF-A0A6J6YG71-F1
#
_cell.length_a   1.000
_cell.length_b   1.000
_cell.length_c   1.000
_cell.angle_alpha   90.00
_cell.angle_beta   90.00
_cell.angle_gamma   90.00
#
_symmetry.space_group_name_H-M   'P 1'
#
loop_
_entity.id
_entity.type
_entity.pdbx_description
1 polymer ?
#
loop_
_entity_poly.entity_id
_entity_poly.type
_entity_poly.pdbx_seq_one_letter_code
_entity_poly.pdbx_strand_id
1 'polypeptide(L)'
;MTPLKSRWPKIVTAIVVVAALVATGVYALTSLLGSEQAGGTRTPEEAIARFVRDANAADLLGVLDILVPSEREAWIDPLKQMFVDGRRLRVLPGTADIDALRGADLQLTTPTEAAEMVAPDAAAAEVRGSVASSLTFGGFNPVGTTARTVAFRVVAVRDGARWYISVWHSLAENLRTHSLRQLSWPSTQSAVTLGSPTPIEAVSRMLSAIEALSLKELIPLLDPVDAAVLQRVAPWFLDGTQQALDELVRRSGLTLRLSDPQFVATTKGNNSTVTFSDLQIVAKSNNVNVSIRDNCGIFTSYGQADTRECLGDAEGTRDALEQQLVRLGVAPVTLRGILVYDDVRRALDGLKGVGVAVHNVGGQWYVDPTGTVVRLMLGMLSNGTPDEAQSLADDLRILVSLFGGGPVEGAGTQPDVTDSRPGQAGQPGTVDEYGRYTECLAEPIFDDARSCMEEGILNGRFPRTMVDGSFLAPECGWRGSRFDPSIARLSGDAYVRLVRAAAACMKVRISSGFLIASQMPFELVRSECLKGVNPSRMNATQAKEYFNCQLAG
;
A
#
# COMPACT_ATOMS: atom_id res chain seq x y z
N MET A 1 -28.25 -7.09 -18.21
CA MET A 1 -26.77 -7.07 -18.14
C MET A 1 -26.40 -6.75 -16.70
N THR A 2 -25.88 -7.73 -15.98
CA THR A 2 -25.58 -7.66 -14.54
C THR A 2 -24.26 -6.90 -14.32
N PRO A 3 -24.17 -5.99 -13.33
CA PRO A 3 -22.96 -5.18 -13.09
C PRO A 3 -21.82 -6.06 -12.55
N LEU A 4 -20.62 -5.96 -13.15
CA LEU A 4 -19.43 -6.64 -12.64
C LEU A 4 -18.86 -5.90 -11.43
N LYS A 5 -18.82 -6.64 -10.32
CA LYS A 5 -18.48 -6.23 -8.95
C LYS A 5 -16.96 -6.15 -8.80
N SER A 6 -16.41 -4.99 -8.46
CA SER A 6 -14.98 -4.85 -8.12
C SER A 6 -14.68 -5.68 -6.85
N ARG A 7 -13.73 -6.62 -6.97
CA ARG A 7 -13.36 -7.58 -5.91
C ARG A 7 -12.11 -7.20 -5.12
N TRP A 8 -11.47 -6.07 -5.43
CA TRP A 8 -10.29 -5.54 -4.76
C TRP A 8 -10.43 -5.25 -3.25
N PRO A 9 -11.61 -4.89 -2.71
CA PRO A 9 -11.79 -4.71 -1.25
C PRO A 9 -11.48 -5.96 -0.40
N LYS A 10 -11.42 -7.15 -1.03
CA LYS A 10 -11.22 -8.43 -0.32
C LYS A 10 -9.77 -8.72 0.04
N ILE A 11 -8.80 -8.24 -0.76
CA ILE A 11 -7.36 -8.48 -0.53
C ILE A 11 -6.86 -7.63 0.65
N VAL A 12 -7.24 -6.36 0.69
CA VAL A 12 -6.85 -5.45 1.79
C VAL A 12 -7.46 -5.91 3.13
N THR A 13 -8.69 -6.44 3.12
CA THR A 13 -9.30 -6.99 4.34
C THR A 13 -8.54 -8.22 4.86
N ALA A 14 -7.93 -9.04 4.00
CA ALA A 14 -7.15 -10.21 4.43
C ALA A 14 -5.83 -9.82 5.13
N ILE A 15 -5.13 -8.78 4.66
CA ILE A 15 -3.92 -8.26 5.34
C ILE A 15 -4.31 -7.57 6.66
N VAL A 16 -5.45 -6.86 6.68
CA VAL A 16 -6.01 -6.29 7.93
C VAL A 16 -6.40 -7.38 8.92
N VAL A 17 -6.81 -8.59 8.50
CA VAL A 17 -7.07 -9.72 9.41
C VAL A 17 -5.77 -10.23 10.04
N VAL A 18 -4.68 -10.34 9.27
CA VAL A 18 -3.36 -10.71 9.81
C VAL A 18 -2.83 -9.61 10.74
N ALA A 19 -2.96 -8.33 10.36
CA ALA A 19 -2.58 -7.19 11.19
C ALA A 19 -3.49 -7.00 12.44
N ALA A 20 -4.77 -7.38 12.35
CA ALA A 20 -5.70 -7.36 13.48
C ALA A 20 -5.45 -8.52 14.46
N LEU A 21 -4.96 -9.67 13.97
CA LEU A 21 -4.46 -10.77 14.81
C LEU A 21 -3.16 -10.36 15.54
N VAL A 22 -2.30 -9.58 14.87
CA VAL A 22 -1.02 -9.04 15.38
C VAL A 22 -1.23 -8.08 16.56
N ALA A 23 -2.37 -7.41 16.69
CA ALA A 23 -2.67 -6.55 17.83
C ALA A 23 -2.95 -7.29 19.16
N THR A 24 -2.77 -8.63 19.23
CA THR A 24 -3.31 -9.46 20.32
C THR A 24 -2.53 -10.76 20.68
N GLY A 25 -1.33 -10.74 21.26
CA GLY A 25 -0.88 -11.83 22.18
C GLY A 25 0.61 -12.15 22.42
N VAL A 26 1.01 -12.44 23.70
CA VAL A 26 2.17 -13.18 24.33
C VAL A 26 2.44 -13.00 25.89
N TYR A 27 2.07 -13.97 26.73
CA TYR A 27 2.97 -14.51 27.77
C TYR A 27 2.95 -16.05 27.83
N ALA A 28 3.83 -16.66 27.03
CA ALA A 28 4.53 -17.90 27.39
C ALA A 28 5.87 -17.98 26.65
N LEU A 29 6.72 -16.96 26.83
CA LEU A 29 7.92 -16.80 26.00
C LEU A 29 9.09 -17.74 26.37
N THR A 30 9.05 -18.38 27.54
CA THR A 30 10.12 -19.29 27.99
C THR A 30 9.92 -20.74 27.54
N SER A 31 8.70 -21.15 27.18
CA SER A 31 8.43 -22.50 26.62
C SER A 31 8.61 -22.57 25.09
N LEU A 32 8.33 -21.47 24.38
CA LEU A 32 8.51 -21.36 22.92
C LEU A 32 9.99 -21.20 22.50
N LEU A 33 10.82 -20.57 23.33
CA LEU A 33 12.26 -20.46 23.08
C LEU A 33 13.07 -21.62 23.70
N GLY A 34 12.45 -22.45 24.53
CA GLY A 34 13.11 -23.53 25.27
C GLY A 34 12.75 -24.96 24.82
N SER A 35 11.71 -25.15 24.01
CA SER A 35 11.37 -26.46 23.45
C SER A 35 11.83 -26.56 22.00
N GLU A 36 12.74 -27.49 21.71
CA GLU A 36 13.19 -27.86 20.35
C GLU A 36 12.06 -28.47 19.48
N GLN A 37 10.79 -28.32 19.87
CA GLN A 37 9.66 -28.71 19.03
C GLN A 37 9.52 -27.66 17.93
N ALA A 38 10.28 -27.89 16.85
CA ALA A 38 10.18 -27.14 15.61
C ALA A 38 8.70 -26.94 15.26
N GLY A 39 8.29 -25.67 15.09
CA GLY A 39 6.94 -25.31 14.62
C GLY A 39 6.63 -25.91 13.25
N GLY A 40 5.55 -25.48 12.58
CA GLY A 40 5.17 -26.05 11.28
C GLY A 40 4.53 -27.44 11.39
N THR A 41 4.26 -28.09 10.26
CA THR A 41 3.57 -29.40 10.17
C THR A 41 4.21 -30.32 9.12
N ARG A 42 3.70 -31.54 8.91
CA ARG A 42 4.30 -32.50 7.97
C ARG A 42 3.82 -32.32 6.53
N THR A 43 2.63 -31.76 6.34
CA THR A 43 2.04 -31.52 5.01
C THR A 43 1.54 -30.08 4.90
N PRO A 44 1.43 -29.52 3.68
CA PRO A 44 0.90 -28.17 3.52
C PRO A 44 -0.56 -28.04 3.99
N GLU A 45 -1.37 -29.09 3.80
CA GLU A 45 -2.77 -29.12 4.24
C GLU A 45 -2.86 -29.03 5.77
N GLU A 46 -2.00 -29.77 6.49
CA GLU A 46 -1.91 -29.69 7.95
C GLU A 46 -1.53 -28.27 8.40
N ALA A 47 -0.60 -27.60 7.71
CA ALA A 47 -0.17 -26.24 8.04
C ALA A 47 -1.32 -25.25 7.90
N ILE A 48 -2.04 -25.31 6.77
CA ILE A 48 -3.17 -24.42 6.46
C ILE A 48 -4.34 -24.69 7.40
N ALA A 49 -4.65 -25.97 7.67
CA ALA A 49 -5.70 -26.34 8.61
C ALA A 49 -5.36 -25.89 10.03
N ARG A 50 -4.10 -26.03 10.46
CA ARG A 50 -3.59 -25.51 11.73
C ARG A 50 -3.75 -23.99 11.81
N PHE A 51 -3.31 -23.25 10.79
CA PHE A 51 -3.47 -21.80 10.75
C PHE A 51 -4.93 -21.36 10.86
N VAL A 52 -5.84 -21.97 10.10
CA VAL A 52 -7.27 -21.64 10.16
C VAL A 52 -7.87 -21.96 11.53
N ARG A 53 -7.52 -23.11 12.11
CA ARG A 53 -7.97 -23.48 13.46
C ARG A 53 -7.47 -22.48 14.50
N ASP A 54 -6.18 -22.18 14.48
CA ASP A 54 -5.54 -21.31 15.47
C ASP A 54 -6.06 -19.86 15.31
N ALA A 55 -6.27 -19.38 14.07
CA ALA A 55 -6.90 -18.09 13.79
C ALA A 55 -8.38 -18.02 14.25
N ASN A 56 -9.18 -19.07 14.02
CA ASN A 56 -10.57 -19.15 14.51
C ASN A 56 -10.64 -19.22 16.04
N ALA A 57 -9.63 -19.79 16.69
CA ALA A 57 -9.52 -19.82 18.13
C ALA A 57 -8.99 -18.50 18.74
N ALA A 58 -8.67 -17.51 17.90
CA ALA A 58 -7.94 -16.30 18.27
C ALA A 58 -6.63 -16.61 19.02
N ASP A 59 -5.96 -17.71 18.64
CA ASP A 59 -4.67 -18.14 19.18
C ASP A 59 -3.52 -17.51 18.36
N LEU A 60 -3.15 -16.28 18.71
CA LEU A 60 -2.05 -15.60 18.02
C LEU A 60 -0.74 -16.37 18.13
N LEU A 61 -0.45 -17.00 19.27
CA LEU A 61 0.78 -17.77 19.43
C LEU A 61 0.79 -19.00 18.53
N GLY A 62 -0.34 -19.69 18.39
CA GLY A 62 -0.52 -20.77 17.43
C GLY A 62 -0.34 -20.31 15.98
N VAL A 63 -0.91 -19.14 15.63
CA VAL A 63 -0.71 -18.51 14.31
C VAL A 63 0.76 -18.15 14.07
N LEU A 64 1.43 -17.52 15.02
CA LEU A 64 2.83 -17.15 14.90
C LEU A 64 3.73 -18.40 14.84
N ASP A 65 3.44 -19.45 15.60
CA ASP A 65 4.22 -20.69 15.60
C ASP A 65 4.15 -21.46 14.27
N ILE A 66 3.06 -21.35 13.53
CA ILE A 66 2.94 -21.95 12.20
C ILE A 66 3.55 -21.07 11.09
N LEU A 67 3.90 -19.81 11.35
CA LEU A 67 4.60 -18.99 10.35
C LEU A 67 5.99 -19.54 10.03
N VAL A 68 6.48 -19.28 8.80
CA VAL A 68 7.86 -19.57 8.42
C VAL A 68 8.79 -18.95 9.48
N PRO A 69 9.80 -19.67 9.99
CA PRO A 69 10.63 -19.18 11.09
C PRO A 69 11.19 -17.77 10.86
N SER A 70 11.59 -17.47 9.63
CA SER A 70 12.07 -16.16 9.20
C SER A 70 11.06 -15.04 9.43
N GLU A 71 9.85 -15.20 8.89
CA GLU A 71 8.76 -14.23 9.04
C GLU A 71 8.35 -14.12 10.51
N ARG A 72 8.25 -15.26 11.20
CA ARG A 72 7.89 -15.29 12.62
C ARG A 72 8.84 -14.43 13.46
N GLU A 73 10.14 -14.58 13.27
CA GLU A 73 11.15 -13.78 13.98
C GLU A 73 11.02 -12.29 13.63
N ALA A 74 10.77 -11.99 12.35
CA ALA A 74 10.53 -10.63 11.87
C ALA A 74 9.26 -9.96 12.42
N TRP A 75 8.32 -10.71 13.02
CA TRP A 75 7.09 -10.21 13.63
C TRP A 75 7.08 -10.25 15.17
N ILE A 76 7.66 -11.29 15.80
CA ILE A 76 7.53 -11.54 17.25
C ILE A 76 8.09 -10.40 18.11
N ASP A 77 9.33 -9.99 17.87
CA ASP A 77 9.98 -8.92 18.64
C ASP A 77 9.32 -7.54 18.42
N PRO A 78 8.99 -7.14 17.18
CA PRO A 78 8.12 -6.00 16.89
C PRO A 78 6.88 -5.95 17.78
N LEU A 79 6.16 -7.06 17.80
CA LEU A 79 4.89 -7.19 18.49
C LEU A 79 5.05 -7.00 19.99
N LYS A 80 6.03 -7.68 20.60
CA LYS A 80 6.33 -7.50 22.03
C LYS A 80 6.58 -6.03 22.37
N GLN A 81 7.36 -5.34 21.56
CA GLN A 81 7.70 -3.95 21.81
C GLN A 81 6.49 -3.04 21.64
N MET A 82 5.67 -3.24 20.59
CA MET A 82 4.41 -2.52 20.40
C MET A 82 3.49 -2.64 21.63
N PHE A 83 3.46 -3.80 22.28
CA PHE A 83 2.68 -4.02 23.50
C PHE A 83 3.24 -3.33 24.75
N VAL A 84 4.56 -3.35 24.90
CA VAL A 84 5.24 -2.58 25.95
C VAL A 84 4.93 -1.09 25.78
N ASP A 85 5.04 -0.58 24.56
CA ASP A 85 4.78 0.82 24.25
C ASP A 85 3.30 1.19 24.35
N GLY A 86 2.39 0.34 23.89
CA GLY A 86 0.94 0.55 24.02
C GLY A 86 0.51 0.67 25.47
N ARG A 87 1.08 -0.13 26.38
CA ARG A 87 0.85 0.00 27.84
C ARG A 87 1.45 1.29 28.41
N ARG A 88 2.66 1.65 28.00
CA ARG A 88 3.35 2.88 28.42
C ARG A 88 2.54 4.13 28.01
N LEU A 89 2.01 4.13 26.79
CA LEU A 89 1.18 5.20 26.24
C LEU A 89 -0.27 5.19 26.75
N ARG A 90 -0.65 4.20 27.57
CA ARG A 90 -2.02 3.99 28.07
C ARG A 90 -3.07 3.78 26.97
N VAL A 91 -2.63 3.42 25.76
CA VAL A 91 -3.51 2.94 24.69
C VAL A 91 -4.04 1.55 25.02
N LEU A 92 -3.20 0.75 25.70
CA LEU A 92 -3.57 -0.51 26.32
C LEU A 92 -3.66 -0.33 27.84
N PRO A 93 -4.63 -0.95 28.53
CA PRO A 93 -4.65 -0.95 29.98
C PRO A 93 -3.32 -1.50 30.54
N GLY A 94 -2.89 -1.04 31.71
CA GLY A 94 -1.62 -1.51 32.31
C GLY A 94 -1.61 -3.02 32.59
N THR A 95 -2.80 -3.60 32.76
CA THR A 95 -3.04 -5.04 32.90
C THR A 95 -3.42 -5.72 31.58
N ALA A 96 -3.29 -5.03 30.43
CA ALA A 96 -3.52 -5.63 29.13
C ALA A 96 -2.59 -6.82 29.02
N ASP A 97 -3.19 -7.98 29.14
CA ASP A 97 -2.55 -9.22 28.82
C ASP A 97 -2.88 -9.53 27.39
N ILE A 98 -1.81 -9.80 26.72
CA ILE A 98 -1.71 -10.10 25.33
C ILE A 98 -2.41 -11.48 25.15
N ASP A 99 -2.31 -12.40 26.11
CA ASP A 99 -3.02 -13.69 26.10
C ASP A 99 -4.54 -13.57 26.39
N ALA A 100 -4.98 -12.44 26.95
CA ALA A 100 -6.39 -12.19 27.28
C ALA A 100 -7.16 -11.52 26.14
N LEU A 101 -6.50 -11.23 25.02
CA LEU A 101 -7.12 -10.53 23.90
C LEU A 101 -7.95 -11.49 23.05
N ARG A 102 -9.16 -11.76 23.54
CA ARG A 102 -10.26 -12.37 22.78
C ARG A 102 -11.11 -11.23 22.21
N GLY A 103 -11.08 -10.98 20.90
CA GLY A 103 -11.78 -9.82 20.35
C GLY A 103 -12.27 -9.91 18.91
N ALA A 104 -11.70 -10.81 18.10
CA ALA A 104 -12.18 -11.04 16.75
C ALA A 104 -12.83 -12.44 16.67
N ASP A 105 -14.14 -12.48 16.45
CA ASP A 105 -14.80 -13.72 16.02
C ASP A 105 -14.51 -13.89 14.52
N LEU A 106 -13.42 -14.61 14.25
CA LEU A 106 -13.02 -15.02 12.91
C LEU A 106 -13.63 -16.38 12.64
N GLN A 107 -14.48 -16.45 11.62
CA GLN A 107 -14.97 -17.72 11.10
C GLN A 107 -14.36 -17.93 9.73
N LEU A 108 -13.14 -18.47 9.73
CA LEU A 108 -12.42 -18.92 8.56
C LEU A 108 -12.77 -20.38 8.28
N THR A 109 -12.92 -20.69 7.01
CA THR A 109 -13.19 -22.01 6.46
C THR A 109 -12.22 -22.26 5.33
N THR A 110 -11.71 -23.47 5.26
CA THR A 110 -10.94 -23.99 4.15
C THR A 110 -11.72 -25.14 3.53
N PRO A 111 -11.80 -25.23 2.19
CA PRO A 111 -12.20 -26.49 1.57
C PRO A 111 -11.16 -27.53 1.99
N THR A 112 -11.58 -28.54 2.73
CA THR A 112 -10.73 -29.50 3.48
C THR A 112 -9.79 -30.37 2.62
N GLU A 113 -9.74 -30.19 1.30
CA GLU A 113 -8.98 -31.03 0.36
C GLU A 113 -8.14 -30.27 -0.70
N ALA A 114 -7.97 -28.95 -0.60
CA ALA A 114 -7.54 -28.15 -1.77
C ALA A 114 -6.25 -27.32 -1.58
N ALA A 115 -5.22 -27.85 -0.92
CA ALA A 115 -3.89 -27.27 -1.08
C ALA A 115 -3.35 -27.67 -2.46
N GLU A 116 -3.28 -26.69 -3.36
CA GLU A 116 -2.71 -26.86 -4.69
C GLU A 116 -1.22 -26.55 -4.62
N MET A 117 -0.36 -27.47 -5.07
CA MET A 117 1.06 -27.17 -5.23
C MET A 117 1.22 -26.09 -6.30
N VAL A 118 1.62 -24.88 -5.88
CA VAL A 118 1.88 -23.75 -6.78
C VAL A 118 3.36 -23.68 -7.18
N ALA A 119 4.24 -24.32 -6.39
CA ALA A 119 5.63 -24.58 -6.67
C ALA A 119 6.10 -25.88 -5.98
N PRO A 120 7.28 -26.45 -6.27
CA PRO A 120 7.76 -27.68 -5.62
C PRO A 120 7.86 -27.61 -4.09
N ASP A 121 8.00 -26.41 -3.55
CA ASP A 121 8.18 -26.06 -2.15
C ASP A 121 7.05 -25.17 -1.61
N ALA A 122 5.99 -24.91 -2.38
CA ALA A 122 4.90 -24.04 -1.97
C ALA A 122 3.54 -24.59 -2.42
N ALA A 123 2.57 -24.58 -1.50
CA ALA A 123 1.20 -25.00 -1.75
C ALA A 123 0.24 -23.89 -1.31
N ALA A 124 -0.79 -23.62 -2.09
CA ALA A 124 -1.77 -22.59 -1.80
C ALA A 124 -3.16 -23.19 -1.64
N ALA A 125 -3.94 -22.69 -0.68
CA ALA A 125 -5.36 -22.98 -0.56
C ALA A 125 -6.17 -21.69 -0.45
N GLU A 126 -7.37 -21.67 -1.04
CA GLU A 126 -8.31 -20.58 -0.82
C GLU A 126 -8.92 -20.70 0.58
N VAL A 127 -8.73 -19.68 1.41
CA VAL A 127 -9.39 -19.50 2.70
C VAL A 127 -10.53 -18.53 2.51
N ARG A 128 -11.72 -18.93 2.94
CA ARG A 128 -12.92 -18.08 2.94
C ARG A 128 -13.36 -17.86 4.36
N GLY A 129 -13.79 -16.65 4.70
CA GLY A 129 -14.36 -16.44 6.01
C GLY A 129 -15.18 -15.20 6.13
N SER A 130 -15.85 -15.07 7.27
CA SER A 130 -16.48 -13.83 7.69
C SER A 130 -15.69 -13.24 8.84
N VAL A 131 -15.37 -11.95 8.73
CA VAL A 131 -14.81 -11.17 9.83
C VAL A 131 -15.94 -10.41 10.46
N ALA A 132 -16.31 -10.76 11.69
CA ALA A 132 -17.16 -9.94 12.53
C ALA A 132 -16.26 -9.14 13.47
N SER A 133 -15.89 -7.93 13.06
CA SER A 133 -15.07 -7.06 13.92
C SER A 133 -15.95 -6.45 15.02
N SER A 134 -15.92 -7.04 16.22
CA SER A 134 -16.29 -6.36 17.47
C SER A 134 -15.02 -6.15 18.29
N LEU A 135 -14.01 -5.50 17.70
CA LEU A 135 -12.77 -5.21 18.41
C LEU A 135 -13.02 -4.07 19.39
N THR A 136 -13.41 -4.40 20.63
CA THR A 136 -13.54 -3.43 21.72
C THR A 136 -12.18 -3.22 22.38
N PHE A 137 -11.47 -2.16 21.99
CA PHE A 137 -10.27 -1.72 22.69
C PHE A 137 -10.63 -0.73 23.79
N GLY A 138 -10.51 -1.11 25.06
CA GLY A 138 -10.59 -0.16 26.19
C GLY A 138 -11.90 0.64 26.30
N GLY A 139 -13.05 0.05 25.92
CA GLY A 139 -14.34 0.76 25.93
C GLY A 139 -14.66 1.53 24.63
N PHE A 140 -13.78 1.46 23.64
CA PHE A 140 -14.04 1.95 22.29
C PHE A 140 -14.89 0.93 21.52
N ASN A 141 -16.10 1.32 21.10
CA ASN A 141 -16.91 0.56 20.16
C ASN A 141 -16.63 1.07 18.74
N PRO A 142 -15.74 0.44 17.95
CA PRO A 142 -15.54 0.87 16.58
C PRO A 142 -16.82 0.58 15.77
N VAL A 143 -17.31 1.64 15.14
CA VAL A 143 -18.24 1.72 14.01
C VAL A 143 -18.75 0.37 13.47
N GLY A 144 -20.03 0.08 13.73
CA GLY A 144 -20.90 -0.85 12.98
C GLY A 144 -20.33 -2.24 12.65
N THR A 145 -20.80 -3.26 13.38
CA THR A 145 -20.58 -4.69 13.08
C THR A 145 -21.22 -5.06 11.73
N THR A 146 -20.50 -4.89 10.63
CA THR A 146 -20.86 -5.50 9.35
C THR A 146 -19.94 -6.68 9.11
N ALA A 147 -20.50 -7.90 9.21
CA ALA A 147 -19.78 -9.10 8.84
C ALA A 147 -19.40 -9.00 7.35
N ARG A 148 -18.09 -9.05 7.06
CA ARG A 148 -17.59 -9.02 5.67
C ARG A 148 -17.05 -10.38 5.29
N THR A 149 -17.54 -10.91 4.18
CA THR A 149 -16.99 -12.14 3.58
C THR A 149 -15.69 -11.83 2.84
N VAL A 150 -14.60 -12.43 3.29
CA VAL A 150 -13.28 -12.38 2.67
C VAL A 150 -12.96 -13.72 2.00
N ALA A 151 -12.21 -13.65 0.91
CA ALA A 151 -11.64 -14.83 0.26
C ALA A 151 -10.22 -14.45 -0.16
N PHE A 152 -9.23 -15.23 0.27
CA PHE A 152 -7.82 -15.01 -0.02
C PHE A 152 -7.10 -16.34 -0.07
N ARG A 153 -6.01 -16.43 -0.84
CA ARG A 153 -5.16 -17.62 -0.86
C ARG A 153 -4.13 -17.55 0.26
N VAL A 154 -4.02 -18.61 1.03
CA VAL A 154 -2.94 -18.80 2.02
C VAL A 154 -1.94 -19.78 1.44
N VAL A 155 -0.66 -19.44 1.53
CA VAL A 155 0.44 -20.26 1.04
C VAL A 155 1.19 -20.90 2.21
N ALA A 156 1.26 -22.23 2.16
CA ALA A 156 2.20 -23.00 2.94
C ALA A 156 3.50 -23.19 2.15
N VAL A 157 4.64 -22.96 2.79
CA VAL A 157 5.99 -23.10 2.23
C VAL A 157 6.74 -24.17 3.00
N ARG A 158 7.51 -24.98 2.27
CA ARG A 158 8.36 -26.01 2.84
C ARG A 158 9.70 -25.40 3.26
N ASP A 159 10.01 -25.53 4.55
CA ASP A 159 11.33 -25.22 5.10
C ASP A 159 11.88 -26.49 5.78
N GLY A 160 12.97 -27.02 5.20
CA GLY A 160 13.49 -28.34 5.52
C GLY A 160 12.46 -29.46 5.33
N ALA A 161 12.15 -30.18 6.42
CA ALA A 161 11.22 -31.31 6.42
C ALA A 161 9.78 -30.92 6.79
N ARG A 162 9.51 -29.63 7.01
CA ARG A 162 8.23 -29.15 7.57
C ARG A 162 7.61 -28.08 6.70
N TRP A 163 6.31 -27.90 6.87
CA TRP A 163 5.50 -26.91 6.18
C TRP A 163 5.01 -25.83 7.15
N TYR A 164 5.14 -24.58 6.72
CA TYR A 164 4.83 -23.39 7.47
C TYR A 164 3.98 -22.45 6.63
N ILE A 165 3.27 -21.51 7.24
CA ILE A 165 2.54 -20.47 6.53
C ILE A 165 3.45 -19.28 6.26
N SER A 166 3.40 -18.75 5.03
CA SER A 166 4.12 -17.54 4.67
C SER A 166 3.13 -16.42 4.30
N VAL A 167 3.16 -15.34 5.06
CA VAL A 167 2.38 -14.12 4.80
C VAL A 167 2.82 -13.50 3.47
N TRP A 168 4.13 -13.43 3.21
CA TRP A 168 4.65 -12.82 2.00
C TRP A 168 4.35 -13.66 0.74
N HIS A 169 4.47 -14.99 0.81
CA HIS A 169 4.06 -15.84 -0.31
C HIS A 169 2.55 -15.81 -0.51
N SER A 170 1.75 -15.71 0.56
CA SER A 170 0.31 -15.54 0.45
C SER A 170 -0.03 -14.24 -0.29
N LEU A 171 0.61 -13.13 0.04
CA LEU A 171 0.43 -11.87 -0.68
C LEU A 171 0.81 -12.00 -2.16
N ALA A 172 1.99 -12.54 -2.44
CA ALA A 172 2.46 -12.76 -3.81
C ALA A 172 1.54 -13.67 -4.62
N GLU A 173 1.00 -14.74 -4.03
CA GLU A 173 0.04 -15.64 -4.67
C GLU A 173 -1.29 -14.94 -4.97
N ASN A 174 -1.79 -14.11 -4.04
CA ASN A 174 -3.00 -13.33 -4.30
C ASN A 174 -2.77 -12.33 -5.43
N LEU A 175 -1.63 -11.64 -5.48
CA LEU A 175 -1.28 -10.74 -6.60
C LEU A 175 -1.15 -11.50 -7.92
N ARG A 176 -0.47 -12.66 -7.92
CA ARG A 176 -0.29 -13.51 -9.10
C ARG A 176 -1.61 -13.97 -9.69
N THR A 177 -2.51 -14.48 -8.84
CA THR A 177 -3.81 -15.01 -9.27
C THR A 177 -4.81 -13.93 -9.67
N HIS A 178 -4.73 -12.73 -9.09
CA HIS A 178 -5.64 -11.63 -9.41
C HIS A 178 -5.18 -10.79 -10.59
N SER A 179 -3.92 -10.35 -10.59
CA SER A 179 -3.42 -9.28 -11.48
C SER A 179 -2.48 -9.79 -12.57
N LEU A 180 -1.73 -10.87 -12.31
CA LEU A 180 -0.68 -11.38 -13.22
C LEU A 180 -1.05 -12.72 -13.85
N ARG A 181 -2.36 -12.96 -14.04
CA ARG A 181 -2.93 -14.24 -14.53
C ARG A 181 -2.04 -14.82 -15.63
N GLN A 182 -1.66 -16.10 -15.48
CA GLN A 182 -0.78 -16.91 -16.35
C GLN A 182 0.71 -16.97 -15.97
N LEU A 183 1.19 -16.22 -14.97
CA LEU A 183 2.57 -16.43 -14.48
C LEU A 183 2.66 -17.69 -13.60
N SER A 184 3.63 -18.54 -13.91
CA SER A 184 4.06 -19.63 -13.04
C SER A 184 4.98 -19.10 -11.93
N TRP A 185 5.02 -19.82 -10.80
CA TRP A 185 5.98 -19.52 -9.75
C TRP A 185 7.42 -19.72 -10.25
N PRO A 186 8.32 -18.75 -10.01
CA PRO A 186 9.72 -18.92 -10.31
C PRO A 186 10.33 -20.03 -9.45
N SER A 187 11.35 -20.68 -9.99
CA SER A 187 12.12 -21.68 -9.27
C SER A 187 12.87 -21.04 -8.09
N THR A 188 13.11 -21.81 -7.04
CA THR A 188 13.85 -21.36 -5.85
C THR A 188 15.30 -20.96 -6.13
N GLN A 189 15.89 -21.47 -7.21
CA GLN A 189 17.25 -21.13 -7.64
C GLN A 189 17.38 -19.72 -8.24
N SER A 190 16.27 -18.99 -8.39
CA SER A 190 16.23 -17.69 -9.06
C SER A 190 16.61 -16.51 -8.16
N ALA A 191 16.64 -16.71 -6.84
CA ALA A 191 16.96 -15.65 -5.89
C ALA A 191 18.48 -15.43 -5.85
N VAL A 192 18.96 -14.37 -6.51
CA VAL A 192 20.34 -13.91 -6.39
C VAL A 192 20.44 -13.05 -5.13
N THR A 193 21.33 -13.42 -4.22
CA THR A 193 21.60 -12.69 -2.98
C THR A 193 23.01 -12.12 -3.02
N LEU A 194 23.17 -10.86 -2.67
CA LEU A 194 24.45 -10.16 -2.63
C LEU A 194 24.70 -9.64 -1.22
N GLY A 195 25.15 -10.53 -0.34
CA GLY A 195 25.50 -10.15 1.03
C GLY A 195 26.77 -9.30 1.08
N SER A 196 27.04 -8.71 2.25
CA SER A 196 28.24 -7.90 2.50
C SER A 196 29.03 -8.40 3.71
N PRO A 197 30.36 -8.25 3.73
CA PRO A 197 31.21 -8.61 4.87
C PRO A 197 30.86 -7.93 6.20
N THR A 198 30.30 -6.71 6.17
CA THR A 198 29.97 -5.94 7.38
C THR A 198 28.57 -5.32 7.33
N PRO A 199 27.95 -5.03 8.50
CA PRO A 199 26.68 -4.30 8.59
C PRO A 199 26.68 -2.99 7.81
N ILE A 200 27.75 -2.20 7.96
CA ILE A 200 27.89 -0.87 7.35
C ILE A 200 27.97 -0.98 5.84
N GLU A 201 28.74 -1.94 5.34
CA GLU A 201 28.88 -2.18 3.90
C GLU A 201 27.56 -2.60 3.25
N ALA A 202 26.73 -3.39 3.94
CA ALA A 202 25.39 -3.75 3.46
C ALA A 202 24.53 -2.51 3.21
N VAL A 203 24.48 -1.58 4.18
CA VAL A 203 23.72 -0.33 4.03
C VAL A 203 24.35 0.61 2.99
N SER A 204 25.68 0.73 2.96
CA SER A 204 26.39 1.56 1.98
C SER A 204 26.13 1.09 0.54
N ARG A 205 26.14 -0.23 0.30
CA ARG A 205 25.80 -0.80 -1.01
C ARG A 205 24.32 -0.60 -1.35
N MET A 206 23.42 -0.68 -0.38
CA MET A 206 22.01 -0.37 -0.60
C MET A 206 21.83 1.09 -1.03
N LEU A 207 22.48 2.03 -0.34
CA LEU A 207 22.46 3.45 -0.71
C LEU A 207 23.05 3.68 -2.10
N SER A 208 24.13 2.97 -2.45
CA SER A 208 24.72 3.00 -3.79
C SER A 208 23.74 2.49 -4.86
N ALA A 209 23.03 1.40 -4.61
CA ALA A 209 22.01 0.87 -5.52
C ALA A 209 20.81 1.83 -5.66
N ILE A 210 20.43 2.52 -4.58
CA ILE A 210 19.41 3.59 -4.60
C ILE A 210 19.89 4.78 -5.43
N GLU A 211 21.13 5.26 -5.22
CA GLU A 211 21.73 6.35 -6.00
C GLU A 211 21.77 6.01 -7.49
N ALA A 212 22.10 4.76 -7.82
CA ALA A 212 22.10 4.24 -9.17
C ALA A 212 20.69 3.97 -9.75
N LEU A 213 19.64 4.09 -8.93
CA LEU A 213 18.25 3.74 -9.29
C LEU A 213 18.16 2.32 -9.88
N SER A 214 18.92 1.38 -9.32
CA SER A 214 19.09 0.02 -9.83
C SER A 214 18.37 -0.98 -8.93
N LEU A 215 17.14 -1.36 -9.30
CA LEU A 215 16.38 -2.42 -8.63
C LEU A 215 17.10 -3.77 -8.72
N LYS A 216 17.85 -3.99 -9.81
CA LYS A 216 18.65 -5.20 -10.04
C LYS A 216 19.79 -5.35 -9.04
N GLU A 217 20.36 -4.24 -8.58
CA GLU A 217 21.37 -4.24 -7.52
C GLU A 217 20.74 -4.19 -6.13
N LEU A 218 19.61 -3.48 -5.98
CA LEU A 218 18.94 -3.28 -4.70
C LEU A 218 18.33 -4.57 -4.14
N ILE A 219 17.53 -5.29 -4.94
CA ILE A 219 16.78 -6.46 -4.46
C ILE A 219 17.69 -7.57 -3.91
N PRO A 220 18.84 -7.90 -4.54
CA PRO A 220 19.78 -8.88 -3.98
C PRO A 220 20.44 -8.48 -2.65
N LEU A 221 20.51 -7.19 -2.33
CA LEU A 221 21.10 -6.71 -1.06
C LEU A 221 20.14 -6.89 0.13
N LEU A 222 18.87 -7.17 -0.14
CA LEU A 222 17.87 -7.42 0.89
C LEU A 222 18.11 -8.78 1.53
N ASP A 223 17.69 -8.88 2.79
CA ASP A 223 17.82 -10.09 3.59
C ASP A 223 17.10 -11.26 2.92
N PRO A 224 17.81 -12.34 2.54
CA PRO A 224 17.18 -13.49 1.90
C PRO A 224 16.25 -14.27 2.82
N VAL A 225 16.25 -13.99 4.12
CA VAL A 225 15.34 -14.57 5.11
C VAL A 225 14.01 -13.82 5.11
N ASP A 226 14.04 -12.48 5.05
CA ASP A 226 12.86 -11.61 5.09
C ASP A 226 12.29 -11.31 3.69
N ALA A 227 13.14 -10.95 2.74
CA ALA A 227 12.79 -10.59 1.37
C ALA A 227 12.82 -11.79 0.39
N ALA A 228 12.87 -13.02 0.90
CA ALA A 228 12.96 -14.25 0.11
C ALA A 228 11.93 -14.30 -1.03
N VAL A 229 10.69 -13.94 -0.70
CA VAL A 229 9.57 -13.96 -1.65
C VAL A 229 9.77 -12.91 -2.73
N LEU A 230 10.11 -11.68 -2.34
CA LEU A 230 10.36 -10.58 -3.27
C LEU A 230 11.48 -10.93 -4.25
N GLN A 231 12.58 -11.49 -3.76
CA GLN A 231 13.70 -11.95 -4.57
C GLN A 231 13.28 -13.08 -5.52
N ARG A 232 12.48 -14.03 -5.03
CA ARG A 232 11.95 -15.13 -5.85
C ARG A 232 11.03 -14.64 -6.95
N VAL A 233 10.14 -13.69 -6.66
CA VAL A 233 9.16 -13.16 -7.63
C VAL A 233 9.69 -12.00 -8.47
N ALA A 234 10.90 -11.51 -8.18
CA ALA A 234 11.56 -10.46 -8.96
C ALA A 234 11.51 -10.69 -10.47
N PRO A 235 11.71 -11.90 -11.02
CA PRO A 235 11.60 -12.14 -12.47
C PRO A 235 10.26 -11.75 -13.10
N TRP A 236 9.17 -11.66 -12.32
CA TRP A 236 7.86 -11.24 -12.84
C TRP A 236 7.80 -9.75 -13.21
N PHE A 237 8.59 -8.91 -12.55
CA PHE A 237 8.46 -7.45 -12.67
C PHE A 237 9.79 -6.73 -12.89
N LEU A 238 10.91 -7.27 -12.41
CA LEU A 238 12.18 -6.55 -12.26
C LEU A 238 12.67 -5.94 -13.57
N ASP A 239 12.65 -6.69 -14.68
CA ASP A 239 13.11 -6.16 -15.97
C ASP A 239 12.18 -5.06 -16.49
N GLY A 240 10.86 -5.25 -16.42
CA GLY A 240 9.88 -4.26 -16.86
C GLY A 240 9.91 -2.99 -15.99
N THR A 241 10.00 -3.16 -14.67
CA THR A 241 10.09 -2.04 -13.73
C THR A 241 11.42 -1.29 -13.87
N GLN A 242 12.54 -2.00 -14.03
CA GLN A 242 13.83 -1.33 -14.28
C GLN A 242 13.80 -0.58 -15.61
N GLN A 243 13.26 -1.17 -16.68
CA GLN A 243 13.15 -0.48 -17.98
C GLN A 243 12.27 0.78 -17.88
N ALA A 244 11.16 0.72 -17.15
CA ALA A 244 10.29 1.87 -16.93
C ALA A 244 10.99 2.96 -16.12
N LEU A 245 11.78 2.58 -15.11
CA LEU A 245 12.60 3.49 -14.31
C LEU A 245 13.72 4.13 -15.14
N ASP A 246 14.42 3.35 -15.96
CA ASP A 246 15.47 3.85 -16.87
C ASP A 246 14.91 4.84 -17.88
N GLU A 247 13.70 4.57 -18.42
CA GLU A 247 13.02 5.48 -19.34
C GLU A 247 12.55 6.77 -18.64
N LEU A 248 12.11 6.68 -17.39
CA LEU A 248 11.81 7.86 -16.58
C LEU A 248 13.08 8.70 -16.35
N VAL A 249 14.19 8.07 -15.98
CA VAL A 249 15.50 8.72 -15.78
C VAL A 249 15.96 9.41 -17.06
N ARG A 250 15.91 8.72 -18.21
CA ARG A 250 16.27 9.29 -19.52
C ARG A 250 15.42 10.51 -19.88
N ARG A 251 14.09 10.44 -19.72
CA ARG A 251 13.18 11.53 -20.11
C ARG A 251 13.29 12.75 -19.19
N SER A 252 13.43 12.53 -17.89
CA SER A 252 13.46 13.60 -16.89
C SER A 252 14.86 14.21 -16.69
N GLY A 253 15.91 13.50 -17.12
CA GLY A 253 17.29 13.82 -16.76
C GLY A 253 17.55 13.63 -15.25
N LEU A 254 16.77 12.77 -14.59
CA LEU A 254 16.86 12.56 -13.15
C LEU A 254 18.23 11.98 -12.78
N THR A 255 18.96 12.67 -11.92
CA THR A 255 20.15 12.15 -11.25
C THR A 255 19.94 12.20 -9.75
N LEU A 256 20.17 11.09 -9.07
CA LEU A 256 20.20 11.03 -7.62
C LEU A 256 21.66 11.04 -7.16
N ARG A 257 21.96 11.76 -6.09
CA ARG A 257 23.24 11.76 -5.39
C ARG A 257 22.99 11.71 -3.90
N LEU A 258 23.64 10.78 -3.22
CA LEU A 258 23.63 10.71 -1.77
C LEU A 258 24.97 11.27 -1.27
N SER A 259 24.99 11.94 -0.11
CA SER A 259 26.28 12.21 0.57
C SER A 259 26.94 10.90 0.99
N ASP A 260 28.18 10.99 1.47
CA ASP A 260 28.86 9.89 2.16
C ASP A 260 28.56 10.00 3.66
N PRO A 261 27.47 9.40 4.17
CA PRO A 261 27.07 9.61 5.54
C PRO A 261 28.01 8.86 6.49
N GLN A 262 28.11 9.34 7.72
CA GLN A 262 28.88 8.64 8.75
C GLN A 262 28.01 7.55 9.37
N PHE A 263 28.46 6.30 9.31
CA PHE A 263 27.71 5.14 9.81
C PHE A 263 28.17 4.71 11.20
N VAL A 264 27.22 4.28 12.03
CA VAL A 264 27.49 3.59 13.29
C VAL A 264 26.67 2.31 13.33
N ALA A 265 27.34 1.16 13.51
CA ALA A 265 26.68 -0.13 13.65
C ALA A 265 26.64 -0.57 15.12
N THR A 266 25.46 -0.95 15.60
CA THR A 266 25.26 -1.59 16.90
C THR A 266 24.79 -3.02 16.67
N THR A 267 25.68 -3.98 16.91
CA THR A 267 25.44 -5.41 16.65
C THR A 267 25.08 -6.18 17.93
N LYS A 268 24.08 -7.05 17.84
CA LYS A 268 23.64 -7.98 18.89
C LYS A 268 23.36 -9.34 18.26
N GLY A 269 24.29 -10.29 18.44
CA GLY A 269 24.20 -11.60 17.79
C GLY A 269 24.24 -11.45 16.26
N ASN A 270 23.28 -12.07 15.57
CA ASN A 270 23.16 -12.00 14.12
C ASN A 270 22.45 -10.73 13.62
N ASN A 271 21.95 -9.88 14.52
CA ASN A 271 21.23 -8.67 14.15
C ASN A 271 22.09 -7.43 14.38
N SER A 272 21.99 -6.44 13.51
CA SER A 272 22.63 -5.14 13.71
C SER A 272 21.67 -4.00 13.34
N THR A 273 21.94 -2.85 13.94
CA THR A 273 21.31 -1.58 13.60
C THR A 273 22.38 -0.67 13.07
N VAL A 274 22.21 -0.15 11.86
CA VAL A 274 23.12 0.82 11.27
C VAL A 274 22.44 2.17 11.26
N THR A 275 22.87 3.07 12.14
CA THR A 275 22.46 4.47 12.10
C THR A 275 23.42 5.26 11.23
N PHE A 276 22.96 6.39 10.70
CA PHE A 276 23.80 7.28 9.92
C PHE A 276 23.50 8.75 10.23
N SER A 277 24.53 9.59 10.20
CA SER A 277 24.41 11.05 10.30
C SER A 277 24.75 11.70 8.97
N ASP A 278 24.29 12.94 8.79
CA ASP A 278 24.68 13.80 7.67
C ASP A 278 24.33 13.26 6.28
N LEU A 279 23.29 12.41 6.19
CA LEU A 279 22.73 12.00 4.91
C LEU A 279 22.08 13.20 4.22
N GLN A 280 22.60 13.54 3.06
CA GLN A 280 22.05 14.52 2.14
C GLN A 280 21.60 13.78 0.89
N ILE A 281 20.38 14.09 0.44
CA ILE A 281 19.83 13.55 -0.79
C ILE A 281 19.71 14.70 -1.78
N VAL A 282 20.42 14.61 -2.90
CA VAL A 282 20.36 15.58 -3.99
C VAL A 282 19.76 14.90 -5.22
N ALA A 283 18.52 15.23 -5.54
CA ALA A 283 17.88 14.83 -6.78
C ALA A 283 17.88 16.01 -7.75
N LYS A 284 18.42 15.83 -8.95
CA LYS A 284 18.40 16.85 -10.01
C LYS A 284 17.62 16.32 -11.19
N SER A 285 16.81 17.16 -11.82
CA SER A 285 16.19 16.92 -13.12
C SER A 285 16.47 18.12 -14.03
N ASN A 286 16.00 18.07 -15.29
CA ASN A 286 16.21 19.16 -16.24
C ASN A 286 15.77 20.55 -15.75
N ASN A 287 14.77 20.62 -14.87
CA ASN A 287 14.15 21.90 -14.47
C ASN A 287 14.14 22.14 -12.95
N VAL A 288 14.46 21.12 -12.14
CA VAL A 288 14.31 21.17 -10.67
C VAL A 288 15.49 20.49 -10.01
N ASN A 289 16.10 21.15 -9.03
CA ASN A 289 17.01 20.53 -8.08
C ASN A 289 16.32 20.47 -6.72
N VAL A 290 16.32 19.28 -6.11
CA VAL A 290 15.86 19.04 -4.75
C VAL A 290 17.06 18.60 -3.93
N SER A 291 17.37 19.33 -2.87
CA SER A 291 18.39 18.94 -1.89
C SER A 291 17.75 18.82 -0.52
N ILE A 292 17.80 17.64 0.08
CA ILE A 292 17.33 17.40 1.45
C ILE A 292 18.56 17.37 2.36
N ARG A 293 18.67 18.34 3.28
CA ARG A 293 19.72 18.40 4.30
C ARG A 293 19.16 18.99 5.59
N ASP A 294 19.60 18.49 6.75
CA ASP A 294 19.22 19.03 8.06
C ASP A 294 17.72 19.20 8.25
N ASN A 295 16.94 18.22 7.75
CA ASN A 295 15.49 18.28 7.81
C ASN A 295 14.91 19.49 7.06
N CYS A 296 15.56 19.90 5.97
CA CYS A 296 15.03 20.91 5.07
C CYS A 296 15.19 20.45 3.62
N GLY A 297 14.10 20.47 2.87
CA GLY A 297 14.12 20.40 1.42
C GLY A 297 14.42 21.79 0.84
N ILE A 298 15.45 21.89 0.01
CA ILE A 298 15.75 23.08 -0.79
C ILE A 298 15.37 22.76 -2.21
N PHE A 299 14.40 23.50 -2.74
CA PHE A 299 13.87 23.36 -4.09
C PHE A 299 14.36 24.53 -4.94
N THR A 300 15.18 24.24 -5.93
CA THR A 300 15.65 25.21 -6.92
C THR A 300 14.96 24.90 -8.25
N SER A 301 14.05 25.77 -8.68
CA SER A 301 13.47 25.72 -10.03
C SER A 301 14.14 26.76 -10.92
N TYR A 302 14.34 26.43 -12.20
CA TYR A 302 14.97 27.37 -13.14
C TYR A 302 14.21 28.71 -13.20
N GLY A 303 14.93 29.82 -12.97
CA GLY A 303 14.35 31.18 -13.01
C GLY A 303 13.48 31.55 -11.80
N GLN A 304 13.52 30.79 -10.71
CA GLN A 304 12.87 31.13 -9.44
C GLN A 304 13.91 31.18 -8.32
N ALA A 305 13.62 31.91 -7.25
CA ALA A 305 14.45 31.86 -6.05
C ALA A 305 14.35 30.48 -5.38
N ASP A 306 15.40 30.07 -4.69
CA ASP A 306 15.39 28.82 -3.91
C ASP A 306 14.30 28.87 -2.85
N THR A 307 13.41 27.88 -2.86
CA THR A 307 12.45 27.69 -1.78
C THR A 307 13.05 26.71 -0.79
N ARG A 308 13.36 27.19 0.42
CA ARG A 308 13.76 26.35 1.54
C ARG A 308 12.54 26.02 2.37
N GLU A 309 12.26 24.74 2.52
CA GLU A 309 11.16 24.24 3.32
C GLU A 309 11.71 23.29 4.37
N CYS A 310 11.64 23.69 5.64
CA CYS A 310 12.13 22.92 6.76
C CYS A 310 11.00 22.17 7.46
N LEU A 311 11.32 21.02 8.05
CA LEU A 311 10.37 20.21 8.82
C LEU A 311 9.87 21.02 10.03
N GLY A 312 8.62 21.49 9.95
CA GLY A 312 7.98 22.36 10.95
C GLY A 312 6.81 23.20 10.40
N ASP A 313 6.86 23.57 9.12
CA ASP A 313 5.86 24.41 8.43
C ASP A 313 4.88 23.55 7.59
N ALA A 314 4.15 22.65 8.24
CA ALA A 314 3.56 21.45 7.62
C ALA A 314 2.45 21.66 6.56
N GLU A 315 1.71 22.76 6.55
CA GLU A 315 0.55 22.91 5.65
C GLU A 315 0.88 23.43 4.24
N GLY A 316 1.95 24.22 4.07
CA GLY A 316 2.29 24.80 2.76
C GLY A 316 3.09 23.86 1.85
N THR A 317 3.88 22.97 2.45
CA THR A 317 4.90 22.15 1.77
C THR A 317 4.31 21.02 0.93
N ARG A 318 3.20 20.42 1.37
CA ARG A 318 2.57 19.30 0.67
C ARG A 318 2.06 19.72 -0.71
N ASP A 319 1.33 20.83 -0.76
CA ASP A 319 0.75 21.35 -2.01
C ASP A 319 1.83 21.85 -2.97
N ALA A 320 2.88 22.49 -2.43
CA ALA A 320 4.01 22.96 -3.23
C ALA A 320 4.75 21.79 -3.89
N LEU A 321 5.05 20.72 -3.15
CA LEU A 321 5.75 19.55 -3.68
C LEU A 321 4.88 18.75 -4.65
N GLU A 322 3.60 18.52 -4.34
CA GLU A 322 2.67 17.82 -5.24
C GLU A 322 2.57 18.56 -6.58
N GLN A 323 2.46 19.89 -6.56
CA GLN A 323 2.47 20.70 -7.78
C GLN A 323 3.80 20.63 -8.54
N GLN A 324 4.95 20.56 -7.85
CA GLN A 324 6.26 20.44 -8.50
C GLN A 324 6.49 19.06 -9.10
N LEU A 325 6.06 17.98 -8.44
CA LEU A 325 6.17 16.62 -8.96
C LEU A 325 5.26 16.38 -10.17
N VAL A 326 4.06 16.97 -10.17
CA VAL A 326 3.19 17.02 -11.36
C VAL A 326 3.89 17.73 -12.53
N ARG A 327 4.62 18.83 -12.27
CA ARG A 327 5.42 19.51 -13.31
C ARG A 327 6.58 18.66 -13.82
N LEU A 328 7.10 17.73 -13.02
CA LEU A 328 8.10 16.75 -13.44
C LEU A 328 7.49 15.58 -14.23
N GLY A 329 6.19 15.63 -14.54
CA GLY A 329 5.50 14.57 -15.27
C GLY A 329 5.26 13.31 -14.44
N VAL A 330 5.46 13.38 -13.11
CA VAL A 330 5.15 12.27 -12.22
C VAL A 330 3.67 12.36 -11.86
N ALA A 331 2.89 11.38 -12.29
CA ALA A 331 1.45 11.38 -12.04
C ALA A 331 1.16 11.36 -10.52
N PRO A 332 0.16 12.12 -10.03
CA PRO A 332 -0.20 12.13 -8.61
C PRO A 332 -0.53 10.75 -8.02
N VAL A 333 -1.04 9.84 -8.86
CA VAL A 333 -1.54 8.53 -8.46
C VAL A 333 -0.42 7.54 -8.12
N THR A 334 0.74 7.62 -8.79
CA THR A 334 1.90 6.77 -8.47
C THR A 334 2.58 7.19 -7.16
N LEU A 335 2.42 8.45 -6.74
CA LEU A 335 3.06 8.99 -5.54
C LEU A 335 2.19 8.97 -4.29
N ARG A 336 0.87 9.08 -4.42
CA ARG A 336 -0.05 8.96 -3.26
C ARG A 336 0.11 7.65 -2.50
N GLY A 337 0.52 6.58 -3.20
CA GLY A 337 0.94 5.34 -2.57
C GLY A 337 2.36 5.43 -2.02
N ILE A 338 3.36 5.67 -2.86
CA ILE A 338 4.76 5.33 -2.56
C ILE A 338 5.47 6.36 -1.68
N LEU A 339 5.07 7.65 -1.71
CA LEU A 339 5.74 8.73 -0.99
C LEU A 339 4.71 9.74 -0.49
N VAL A 340 3.99 9.42 0.59
CA VAL A 340 3.37 10.47 1.40
C VAL A 340 4.52 11.25 2.02
N TYR A 341 4.72 12.51 1.60
CA TYR A 341 5.81 13.35 2.07
C TYR A 341 5.86 13.43 3.61
N ASP A 342 4.71 13.44 4.29
CA ASP A 342 4.62 13.39 5.76
C ASP A 342 5.11 12.07 6.38
N ASP A 343 5.00 10.96 5.66
CA ASP A 343 5.42 9.63 6.12
C ASP A 343 6.90 9.41 5.82
N VAL A 344 7.39 9.88 4.68
CA VAL A 344 8.82 9.92 4.37
C VAL A 344 9.53 10.89 5.32
N ARG A 345 8.91 12.02 5.66
CA ARG A 345 9.34 12.99 6.69
C ARG A 345 9.52 12.32 8.04
N ARG A 346 8.46 11.67 8.56
CA ARG A 346 8.51 10.95 9.84
C ARG A 346 9.43 9.74 9.78
N ALA A 347 9.52 9.08 8.62
CA ALA A 347 10.45 7.98 8.38
C ALA A 347 11.90 8.43 8.50
N LEU A 348 12.31 9.47 7.78
CA LEU A 348 13.68 9.97 7.79
C LEU A 348 14.08 10.58 9.15
N ASP A 349 13.17 11.27 9.82
CA ASP A 349 13.40 11.77 11.19
C ASP A 349 13.48 10.64 12.21
N GLY A 350 12.59 9.65 12.11
CA GLY A 350 12.66 8.44 12.90
C GLY A 350 13.99 7.70 12.69
N LEU A 351 14.46 7.62 11.44
CA LEU A 351 15.72 6.95 11.09
C LEU A 351 16.95 7.58 11.75
N LYS A 352 16.96 8.90 12.03
CA LYS A 352 18.06 9.58 12.75
C LYS A 352 18.31 9.06 14.17
N GLY A 353 17.40 8.25 14.73
CA GLY A 353 17.62 7.51 15.98
C GLY A 353 17.37 6.00 15.88
N VAL A 354 16.59 5.57 14.89
CA VAL A 354 16.14 4.17 14.75
C VAL A 354 17.14 3.31 13.96
N GLY A 355 17.79 3.88 12.94
CA GLY A 355 18.71 3.18 12.04
C GLY A 355 18.07 2.14 11.12
N VAL A 356 18.87 1.60 10.20
CA VAL A 356 18.51 0.54 9.26
C VAL A 356 18.80 -0.82 9.91
N ALA A 357 17.84 -1.73 9.84
CA ALA A 357 18.05 -3.10 10.29
C ALA A 357 18.86 -3.88 9.27
N VAL A 358 19.84 -4.63 9.77
CA VAL A 358 20.62 -5.57 8.97
C VAL A 358 20.78 -6.89 9.70
N HIS A 359 20.81 -7.99 8.96
CA HIS A 359 20.81 -9.35 9.49
C HIS A 359 21.96 -10.15 8.88
N ASN A 360 22.64 -10.94 9.72
CA ASN A 360 23.71 -11.84 9.31
C ASN A 360 23.16 -13.21 8.94
N VAL A 361 23.26 -13.56 7.67
CA VAL A 361 22.86 -14.87 7.13
C VAL A 361 24.08 -15.52 6.51
N GLY A 362 24.52 -16.65 7.05
CA GLY A 362 25.67 -17.39 6.52
C GLY A 362 26.99 -16.60 6.54
N GLY A 363 27.17 -15.71 7.52
CA GLY A 363 28.38 -14.89 7.63
C GLY A 363 28.39 -13.65 6.73
N GLN A 364 27.29 -13.36 6.03
CA GLN A 364 27.12 -12.15 5.23
C GLN A 364 25.99 -11.30 5.79
N TRP A 365 26.11 -9.99 5.67
CA TRP A 365 25.13 -9.01 6.13
C TRP A 365 24.25 -8.51 5.00
N TYR A 366 22.97 -8.41 5.27
CA TYR A 366 21.93 -7.98 4.34
C TYR A 366 21.04 -6.95 4.99
N VAL A 367 20.38 -6.10 4.19
CA VAL A 367 19.39 -5.15 4.72
C VAL A 367 18.08 -5.86 4.98
N ASP A 368 17.56 -5.75 6.19
CA ASP A 368 16.29 -6.33 6.63
C ASP A 368 15.17 -5.28 6.48
N PRO A 369 14.37 -5.33 5.39
CA PRO A 369 13.36 -4.31 5.14
C PRO A 369 12.23 -4.36 6.18
N THR A 370 11.74 -5.53 6.57
CA THR A 370 10.69 -5.66 7.60
C THR A 370 11.18 -5.16 8.94
N GLY A 371 12.37 -5.58 9.38
CA GLY A 371 12.97 -5.09 10.61
C GLY A 371 13.20 -3.58 10.61
N THR A 372 13.56 -3.00 9.46
CA THR A 372 13.72 -1.54 9.32
C THR A 372 12.38 -0.82 9.48
N VAL A 373 11.33 -1.30 8.79
CA VAL A 373 9.98 -0.72 8.84
C VAL A 373 9.39 -0.83 10.25
N VAL A 374 9.51 -1.99 10.90
CA VAL A 374 9.06 -2.16 12.28
C VAL A 374 9.78 -1.19 13.19
N ARG A 375 11.12 -1.16 13.16
CA ARG A 375 11.88 -0.33 14.10
C ARG A 375 11.48 1.13 13.94
N LEU A 376 11.19 1.55 12.71
CA LEU A 376 10.67 2.87 12.44
C LEU A 376 9.31 3.09 13.13
N MET A 377 8.36 2.18 12.97
CA MET A 377 7.07 2.24 13.67
C MET A 377 7.23 2.28 15.18
N LEU A 378 8.12 1.45 15.73
CA LEU A 378 8.42 1.42 17.16
C LEU A 378 9.07 2.70 17.64
N GLY A 379 9.99 3.30 16.87
CA GLY A 379 10.59 4.59 17.19
C GLY A 379 9.57 5.72 17.20
N MET A 380 8.58 5.67 16.30
CA MET A 380 7.45 6.60 16.33
C MET A 380 6.58 6.39 17.57
N LEU A 381 6.26 5.13 17.93
CA LEU A 381 5.50 4.82 19.14
C LEU A 381 6.26 5.16 20.43
N SER A 382 7.57 4.94 20.47
CA SER A 382 8.38 5.20 21.67
C SER A 382 8.45 6.70 21.98
N ASN A 383 8.48 7.53 20.95
CA ASN A 383 8.65 8.97 21.07
C ASN A 383 7.33 9.76 20.96
N GLY A 384 6.26 9.14 20.47
CA GLY A 384 4.97 9.79 20.22
C GLY A 384 4.10 9.98 21.46
N THR A 385 3.22 10.97 21.37
CA THR A 385 2.07 11.20 22.26
C THR A 385 0.90 10.26 21.91
N PRO A 386 -0.10 10.10 22.81
CA PRO A 386 -1.27 9.27 22.52
C PRO A 386 -2.03 9.67 21.23
N ASP A 387 -2.08 10.96 20.91
CA ASP A 387 -2.76 11.46 19.70
C ASP A 387 -1.95 11.13 18.43
N GLU A 388 -0.62 11.17 18.51
CA GLU A 388 0.25 10.76 17.39
C GLU A 388 0.20 9.25 17.15
N ALA A 389 0.00 8.45 18.20
CA ALA A 389 -0.21 7.00 18.06
C ALA A 389 -1.50 6.68 17.29
N GLN A 390 -2.54 7.52 17.39
CA GLN A 390 -3.76 7.38 16.57
C GLN A 390 -3.51 7.71 15.10
N SER A 391 -2.80 8.80 14.81
CA SER A 391 -2.41 9.14 13.44
C SER A 391 -1.58 8.01 12.81
N LEU A 392 -0.65 7.43 13.58
CA LEU A 392 0.16 6.31 13.12
C LEU A 392 -0.68 5.07 12.79
N ALA A 393 -1.75 4.79 13.56
CA ALA A 393 -2.66 3.68 13.27
C ALA A 393 -3.43 3.90 11.96
N ASP A 394 -3.77 5.15 11.63
CA ASP A 394 -4.37 5.49 10.34
C ASP A 394 -3.37 5.40 9.19
N ASP A 395 -2.12 5.84 9.40
CA ASP A 395 -1.04 5.74 8.41
C ASP A 395 -0.59 4.29 8.17
N LEU A 396 -0.64 3.44 9.19
CA LEU A 396 -0.43 2.00 9.08
C LEU A 396 -1.42 1.34 8.12
N ARG A 397 -2.65 1.85 8.01
CA ARG A 397 -3.60 1.37 6.99
C ARG A 397 -3.12 1.69 5.58
N ILE A 398 -2.43 2.82 5.39
CA ILE A 398 -1.82 3.20 4.11
C ILE A 398 -0.67 2.25 3.79
N LEU A 399 0.19 1.95 4.76
CA LEU A 399 1.31 1.01 4.57
C LEU A 399 0.82 -0.40 4.23
N VAL A 400 -0.25 -0.86 4.90
CA VAL A 400 -0.96 -2.09 4.54
C VAL A 400 -1.57 -2.02 3.14
N SER A 401 -2.07 -0.85 2.71
CA SER A 401 -2.59 -0.65 1.35
C SER A 401 -1.51 -0.55 0.27
N LEU A 402 -0.28 -0.17 0.65
CA LEU A 402 0.89 -0.12 -0.23
C LEU A 402 1.35 -1.52 -0.62
N PHE A 403 1.44 -2.41 0.36
CA PHE A 403 1.74 -3.82 0.10
C PHE A 403 0.51 -4.58 -0.39
N GLY A 404 -0.71 -4.14 -0.05
CA GLY A 404 -1.97 -4.77 -0.42
C GLY A 404 -2.63 -4.27 -1.72
N GLY A 405 -2.08 -3.27 -2.39
CA GLY A 405 -2.60 -2.72 -3.65
C GLY A 405 -3.97 -2.05 -3.56
N GLY A 406 -4.01 -0.83 -3.01
CA GLY A 406 -5.07 0.16 -3.29
C GLY A 406 -6.08 0.46 -2.16
N PRO A 407 -6.76 1.63 -2.20
CA PRO A 407 -7.69 2.08 -1.17
C PRO A 407 -9.01 1.29 -1.16
N VAL A 408 -9.55 1.05 0.04
CA VAL A 408 -10.79 0.30 0.29
C VAL A 408 -11.98 1.24 0.32
N GLU A 409 -12.77 1.28 -0.76
CA GLU A 409 -14.09 1.91 -0.76
C GLU A 409 -15.21 0.85 -0.72
N GLY A 410 -16.26 1.17 0.06
CA GLY A 410 -17.29 0.23 0.50
C GLY A 410 -18.24 -0.25 -0.59
N ALA A 411 -18.64 -1.52 -0.51
CA ALA A 411 -19.63 -2.12 -1.40
C ALA A 411 -20.79 -2.73 -0.59
N GLY A 412 -22.00 -2.25 -0.85
CA GLY A 412 -23.27 -2.77 -0.32
C GLY A 412 -23.60 -4.18 -0.83
N THR A 413 -24.33 -4.93 0.00
CA THR A 413 -24.73 -6.33 -0.21
C THR A 413 -25.94 -6.46 -1.14
N GLN A 414 -25.88 -7.39 -2.10
CA GLN A 414 -27.07 -7.98 -2.73
C GLN A 414 -26.85 -9.49 -3.00
N PRO A 415 -27.93 -10.31 -2.97
CA PRO A 415 -27.88 -11.77 -2.90
C PRO A 415 -27.69 -12.46 -4.27
N ASP A 416 -27.25 -13.71 -4.18
CA ASP A 416 -26.72 -14.57 -5.24
C ASP A 416 -27.82 -15.22 -6.09
N VAL A 417 -27.66 -15.23 -7.43
CA VAL A 417 -28.46 -16.06 -8.36
C VAL A 417 -27.53 -16.64 -9.42
N THR A 418 -27.45 -17.97 -9.44
CA THR A 418 -26.70 -18.79 -10.40
C THR A 418 -27.43 -18.92 -11.73
N ASP A 419 -26.77 -18.69 -12.87
CA ASP A 419 -27.10 -19.38 -14.13
C ASP A 419 -25.90 -19.46 -15.10
N SER A 420 -25.86 -20.57 -15.85
CA SER A 420 -24.75 -21.06 -16.67
C SER A 420 -25.07 -20.89 -18.17
N ARG A 421 -24.20 -20.23 -18.97
CA ARG A 421 -24.13 -20.48 -20.43
C ARG A 421 -22.71 -20.33 -21.03
N PRO A 422 -22.39 -21.14 -22.06
CA PRO A 422 -21.08 -21.15 -22.73
C PRO A 422 -21.05 -20.29 -24.01
N GLY A 423 -19.90 -19.65 -24.25
CA GLY A 423 -19.62 -18.86 -25.46
C GLY A 423 -18.82 -17.59 -25.15
N GLN A 424 -17.55 -17.73 -24.75
CA GLN A 424 -16.67 -16.58 -24.46
C GLN A 424 -15.92 -16.13 -25.72
N ALA A 425 -16.37 -15.00 -26.29
CA ALA A 425 -15.44 -14.02 -26.87
C ALA A 425 -14.74 -13.28 -25.72
N GLY A 426 -13.49 -12.86 -25.93
CA GLY A 426 -12.55 -12.40 -24.90
C GLY A 426 -13.15 -11.54 -23.78
N GLN A 427 -12.79 -11.87 -22.53
CA GLN A 427 -13.27 -11.15 -21.35
C GLN A 427 -12.70 -9.72 -21.32
N PRO A 428 -13.53 -8.67 -21.19
CA PRO A 428 -13.07 -7.30 -20.95
C PRO A 428 -12.66 -7.13 -19.48
N GLY A 429 -11.52 -6.44 -19.25
CA GLY A 429 -11.01 -6.04 -17.94
C GLY A 429 -9.54 -6.38 -17.65
N THR A 430 -8.64 -6.30 -18.63
CA THR A 430 -7.19 -6.50 -18.39
C THR A 430 -6.52 -5.20 -17.89
N VAL A 431 -5.38 -5.31 -17.18
CA VAL A 431 -4.57 -4.17 -16.68
C VAL A 431 -4.22 -3.16 -17.79
N ASP A 432 -4.22 -3.61 -19.04
CA ASP A 432 -4.02 -2.81 -20.24
C ASP A 432 -5.14 -1.76 -20.48
N GLU A 433 -6.39 -2.06 -20.09
CA GLU A 433 -7.54 -1.15 -20.32
C GLU A 433 -7.42 0.15 -19.50
N TYR A 434 -7.01 0.04 -18.23
CA TYR A 434 -6.80 1.20 -17.37
C TYR A 434 -5.58 2.01 -17.81
N GLY A 435 -4.52 1.32 -18.26
CA GLY A 435 -3.34 1.97 -18.84
C GLY A 435 -3.72 2.85 -20.03
N ARG A 436 -4.43 2.28 -21.02
CA ARG A 436 -4.89 2.98 -22.23
C ARG A 436 -5.88 4.10 -21.95
N TYR A 437 -6.78 3.94 -20.98
CA TYR A 437 -7.64 5.02 -20.51
C TYR A 437 -6.81 6.17 -19.91
N THR A 438 -5.80 5.84 -19.11
CA THR A 438 -4.90 6.82 -18.50
C THR A 438 -4.03 7.54 -19.53
N GLU A 439 -3.62 6.86 -20.62
CA GLU A 439 -2.96 7.49 -21.77
C GLU A 439 -3.84 8.58 -22.39
N CYS A 440 -5.12 8.30 -22.63
CA CYS A 440 -6.05 9.31 -23.13
C CYS A 440 -6.27 10.47 -22.14
N LEU A 441 -6.24 10.19 -20.83
CA LEU A 441 -6.29 11.25 -19.82
C LEU A 441 -5.01 12.10 -19.81
N ALA A 442 -3.87 11.59 -20.27
CA ALA A 442 -2.60 12.30 -20.28
C ALA A 442 -2.55 13.43 -21.32
N GLU A 443 -3.46 13.43 -22.29
CA GLU A 443 -3.57 14.48 -23.30
C GLU A 443 -3.72 15.87 -22.66
N PRO A 444 -3.04 16.91 -23.17
CA PRO A 444 -3.05 18.24 -22.58
C PRO A 444 -4.31 19.05 -22.92
N ILE A 445 -4.97 18.70 -24.03
CA ILE A 445 -6.13 19.41 -24.57
C ILE A 445 -7.37 18.53 -24.41
N PHE A 446 -8.47 19.11 -23.93
CA PHE A 446 -9.71 18.38 -23.67
C PHE A 446 -10.25 17.64 -24.90
N ASP A 447 -10.22 18.30 -26.06
CA ASP A 447 -10.77 17.74 -27.30
C ASP A 447 -9.91 16.58 -27.83
N ASP A 448 -8.59 16.61 -27.59
CA ASP A 448 -7.68 15.51 -27.92
C ASP A 448 -7.93 14.33 -26.98
N ALA A 449 -8.04 14.59 -25.66
CA ALA A 449 -8.41 13.58 -24.67
C ALA A 449 -9.75 12.92 -25.02
N ARG A 450 -10.77 13.72 -25.36
CA ARG A 450 -12.09 13.23 -25.76
C ARG A 450 -12.01 12.38 -27.03
N SER A 451 -11.28 12.83 -28.04
CA SER A 451 -11.12 12.09 -29.30
C SER A 451 -10.43 10.73 -29.06
N CYS A 452 -9.40 10.71 -28.21
CA CYS A 452 -8.74 9.49 -27.76
C CYS A 452 -9.72 8.55 -27.02
N MET A 453 -10.57 9.09 -26.14
CA MET A 453 -11.59 8.30 -25.43
C MET A 453 -12.62 7.69 -26.37
N GLU A 454 -13.11 8.47 -27.35
CA GLU A 454 -14.07 8.02 -28.36
C GLU A 454 -13.48 6.90 -29.22
N GLU A 455 -12.24 7.08 -29.71
CA GLU A 455 -11.52 6.06 -30.45
C GLU A 455 -11.26 4.81 -29.60
N GLY A 456 -10.88 4.98 -28.34
CA GLY A 456 -10.65 3.89 -27.40
C GLY A 456 -11.90 3.05 -27.15
N ILE A 457 -13.07 3.69 -27.03
CA ILE A 457 -14.36 3.00 -26.93
C ILE A 457 -14.68 2.26 -28.23
N LEU A 458 -14.56 2.92 -29.38
CA LEU A 458 -14.87 2.35 -30.70
C LEU A 458 -14.01 1.12 -31.01
N ASN A 459 -12.74 1.17 -30.64
CA ASN A 459 -11.77 0.09 -30.86
C ASN A 459 -11.77 -0.96 -29.73
N GLY A 460 -12.66 -0.85 -28.75
CA GLY A 460 -12.75 -1.80 -27.63
C GLY A 460 -11.50 -1.82 -26.74
N ARG A 461 -10.74 -0.71 -26.67
CA ARG A 461 -9.55 -0.58 -25.82
C ARG A 461 -9.89 -0.47 -24.34
N PHE A 462 -11.08 0.05 -24.02
CA PHE A 462 -11.66 0.09 -22.68
C PHE A 462 -13.18 0.26 -22.78
N PRO A 463 -13.95 -0.21 -21.79
CA PRO A 463 -15.39 -0.12 -21.82
C PRO A 463 -15.87 1.33 -21.65
N ARG A 464 -16.94 1.72 -22.37
CA ARG A 464 -17.57 3.04 -22.25
C ARG A 464 -17.90 3.43 -20.80
N THR A 465 -18.27 2.45 -19.97
CA THR A 465 -18.62 2.67 -18.54
C THR A 465 -17.46 3.20 -17.70
N MET A 466 -16.23 3.09 -18.19
CA MET A 466 -15.02 3.61 -17.55
C MET A 466 -14.77 5.10 -17.86
N VAL A 467 -15.36 5.60 -18.94
CA VAL A 467 -15.15 6.98 -19.38
C VAL A 467 -16.07 7.91 -18.60
N ASP A 468 -15.47 8.94 -18.01
CA ASP A 468 -16.15 9.98 -17.26
C ASP A 468 -17.16 10.73 -18.14
N GLY A 469 -18.28 11.11 -17.56
CA GLY A 469 -19.40 11.75 -18.23
C GLY A 469 -19.05 13.10 -18.86
N SER A 470 -17.99 13.78 -18.40
CA SER A 470 -17.47 14.99 -19.05
C SER A 470 -17.05 14.77 -20.49
N PHE A 471 -16.41 13.63 -20.80
CA PHE A 471 -16.00 13.29 -22.16
C PHE A 471 -17.17 12.79 -23.02
N LEU A 472 -18.12 12.09 -22.40
CA LEU A 472 -19.26 11.49 -23.11
C LEU A 472 -20.40 12.48 -23.35
N ALA A 473 -20.54 13.51 -22.52
CA ALA A 473 -21.55 14.55 -22.60
C ALA A 473 -20.91 15.96 -22.48
N PRO A 474 -19.99 16.34 -23.38
CA PRO A 474 -19.29 17.62 -23.31
C PRO A 474 -20.22 18.83 -23.40
N GLU A 475 -21.42 18.66 -23.96
CA GLU A 475 -22.48 19.67 -24.00
C GLU A 475 -23.02 20.05 -22.62
N CYS A 476 -22.76 19.25 -21.57
CA CYS A 476 -23.07 19.62 -20.20
C CYS A 476 -22.10 20.67 -19.61
N GLY A 477 -21.06 21.07 -20.37
CA GLY A 477 -20.21 22.21 -20.04
C GLY A 477 -19.20 21.98 -18.91
N TRP A 478 -19.02 20.73 -18.47
CA TRP A 478 -18.02 20.37 -17.47
C TRP A 478 -16.81 19.71 -18.12
N ARG A 479 -15.63 20.32 -17.95
CA ARG A 479 -14.34 19.77 -18.43
C ARG A 479 -13.38 19.42 -17.30
N GLY A 480 -13.73 19.74 -16.05
CA GLY A 480 -12.84 19.66 -14.90
C GLY A 480 -11.74 20.73 -14.89
N SER A 481 -11.18 21.00 -13.72
CA SER A 481 -10.14 22.03 -13.54
C SER A 481 -8.82 21.69 -14.25
N ARG A 482 -8.56 20.41 -14.53
CA ARG A 482 -7.41 19.95 -15.31
C ARG A 482 -7.41 20.54 -16.72
N PHE A 483 -8.54 20.42 -17.42
CA PHE A 483 -8.65 20.80 -18.82
C PHE A 483 -9.18 22.23 -19.02
N ASP A 484 -9.82 22.79 -18.00
CA ASP A 484 -10.19 24.19 -17.95
C ASP A 484 -9.68 24.84 -16.65
N PRO A 485 -8.42 25.33 -16.64
CA PRO A 485 -7.86 25.99 -15.47
C PRO A 485 -8.61 27.26 -15.06
N SER A 486 -9.47 27.82 -15.92
CA SER A 486 -10.28 28.99 -15.58
C SER A 486 -11.34 28.66 -14.53
N ILE A 487 -11.79 27.40 -14.45
CA ILE A 487 -12.74 26.91 -13.44
C ILE A 487 -12.19 27.14 -12.03
N ALA A 488 -10.90 26.90 -11.80
CA ALA A 488 -10.25 27.14 -10.51
C ALA A 488 -10.23 28.64 -10.12
N ARG A 489 -10.32 29.53 -11.12
CA ARG A 489 -10.32 30.99 -10.94
C ARG A 489 -11.71 31.58 -10.76
N LEU A 490 -12.78 30.83 -11.00
CA LEU A 490 -14.15 31.30 -10.80
C LEU A 490 -14.39 31.73 -9.34
N SER A 491 -15.20 32.77 -9.14
CA SER A 491 -15.75 33.06 -7.82
C SER A 491 -16.59 31.89 -7.32
N GLY A 492 -16.78 31.79 -6.01
CA GLY A 492 -17.59 30.72 -5.41
C GLY A 492 -18.98 30.61 -6.03
N ASP A 493 -19.68 31.74 -6.19
CA ASP A 493 -21.00 31.77 -6.83
C ASP A 493 -20.97 31.35 -8.31
N ALA A 494 -19.96 31.80 -9.07
CA ALA A 494 -19.83 31.43 -10.48
C ALA A 494 -19.53 29.93 -10.63
N TYR A 495 -18.67 29.39 -9.78
CA TYR A 495 -18.35 27.96 -9.75
C TYR A 495 -19.59 27.13 -9.40
N VAL A 496 -20.34 27.49 -8.35
CA VAL A 496 -21.55 26.76 -7.96
C VAL A 496 -22.62 26.81 -9.04
N ARG A 497 -22.78 27.94 -9.75
CA ARG A 497 -23.69 28.01 -10.91
C ARG A 497 -23.27 27.06 -12.03
N LEU A 498 -21.97 27.03 -12.37
CA LEU A 498 -21.43 26.11 -13.37
C LEU A 498 -21.69 24.64 -12.97
N VAL A 499 -21.32 24.26 -11.74
CA VAL A 499 -21.49 22.89 -11.23
C VAL A 499 -22.96 22.48 -11.21
N ARG A 500 -23.88 23.35 -10.75
CA ARG A 500 -25.32 23.03 -10.74
C ARG A 500 -25.90 22.87 -12.14
N ALA A 501 -25.50 23.71 -13.09
CA ALA A 501 -25.94 23.59 -14.48
C ALA A 501 -25.44 22.28 -15.11
N ALA A 502 -24.16 21.97 -14.94
CA ALA A 502 -23.57 20.72 -15.42
C ALA A 502 -24.21 19.49 -14.77
N ALA A 503 -24.41 19.51 -13.45
CA ALA A 503 -25.04 18.43 -12.69
C ALA A 503 -26.48 18.19 -13.16
N ALA A 504 -27.26 19.25 -13.42
CA ALA A 504 -28.62 19.13 -13.94
C ALA A 504 -28.62 18.48 -15.33
N CYS A 505 -27.74 18.92 -16.23
CA CYS A 505 -27.59 18.32 -17.55
C CYS A 505 -27.19 16.83 -17.48
N MET A 506 -26.20 16.47 -16.65
CA MET A 506 -25.78 15.07 -16.51
C MET A 506 -26.86 14.19 -15.90
N LYS A 507 -27.67 14.70 -14.96
CA LYS A 507 -28.82 13.96 -14.42
C LYS A 507 -29.86 13.65 -15.51
N VAL A 508 -30.08 14.55 -16.47
CA VAL A 508 -30.92 14.29 -17.65
C VAL A 508 -30.31 13.21 -18.55
N ARG A 509 -28.98 13.22 -18.74
CA ARG A 509 -28.29 12.17 -19.48
C ARG A 509 -28.32 10.81 -18.78
N ILE A 510 -28.32 10.79 -17.44
CA ILE A 510 -28.47 9.56 -16.65
C ILE A 510 -29.89 9.03 -16.77
N SER A 511 -30.91 9.90 -16.63
CA SER A 511 -32.31 9.46 -16.71
C SER A 511 -32.72 8.98 -18.09
N SER A 512 -32.07 9.46 -19.16
CA SER A 512 -32.27 8.94 -20.52
C SER A 512 -31.53 7.62 -20.80
N GLY A 513 -30.72 7.12 -19.86
CA GLY A 513 -29.87 5.95 -20.04
C GLY A 513 -28.62 6.19 -20.89
N PHE A 514 -28.33 7.45 -21.26
CA PHE A 514 -27.11 7.78 -21.98
C PHE A 514 -25.88 7.70 -21.08
N LEU A 515 -25.96 8.15 -19.84
CA LEU A 515 -24.93 7.96 -18.81
C LEU A 515 -25.41 6.99 -17.73
N ILE A 516 -24.48 6.39 -17.00
CA ILE A 516 -24.77 5.74 -15.71
C ILE A 516 -24.34 6.65 -14.56
N ALA A 517 -24.89 6.44 -13.36
CA ALA A 517 -24.63 7.29 -12.21
C ALA A 517 -23.13 7.39 -11.86
N SER A 518 -22.36 6.30 -12.02
CA SER A 518 -20.91 6.28 -11.75
C SER A 518 -20.07 7.07 -12.76
N GLN A 519 -20.66 7.55 -13.86
CA GLN A 519 -19.98 8.42 -14.83
C GLN A 519 -20.17 9.90 -14.49
N MET A 520 -20.87 10.24 -13.42
CA MET A 520 -20.99 11.62 -12.97
C MET A 520 -19.72 12.00 -12.19
N PRO A 521 -18.99 13.07 -12.60
CA PRO A 521 -17.84 13.58 -11.84
C PRO A 521 -18.23 13.84 -10.39
N PHE A 522 -17.30 13.54 -9.48
CA PHE A 522 -17.51 13.64 -8.03
C PHE A 522 -18.04 15.01 -7.61
N GLU A 523 -17.54 16.09 -8.22
CA GLU A 523 -17.93 17.46 -7.89
C GLU A 523 -19.41 17.75 -8.22
N LEU A 524 -19.98 17.00 -9.17
CA LEU A 524 -21.33 17.22 -9.67
C LEU A 524 -22.38 16.37 -8.93
N VAL A 525 -21.97 15.28 -8.26
CA VAL A 525 -22.89 14.34 -7.58
C VAL A 525 -23.76 15.08 -6.55
N ARG A 526 -23.12 15.81 -5.62
CA ARG A 526 -23.79 16.61 -4.59
C ARG A 526 -23.38 18.08 -4.65
N SER A 527 -23.77 18.74 -5.74
CA SER A 527 -23.48 20.17 -5.97
C SER A 527 -23.94 21.10 -4.82
N GLU A 528 -24.90 20.68 -4.01
CA GLU A 528 -25.36 21.39 -2.81
C GLU A 528 -24.31 21.46 -1.69
N CYS A 529 -23.37 20.52 -1.64
CA CYS A 529 -22.33 20.46 -0.62
C CYS A 529 -21.29 21.58 -0.74
N LEU A 530 -21.21 22.27 -1.88
CA LEU A 530 -20.25 23.33 -2.13
C LEU A 530 -20.50 24.58 -1.26
N LYS A 531 -21.71 24.79 -0.75
CA LYS A 531 -22.10 25.94 0.10
C LYS A 531 -21.61 27.32 -0.41
N GLY A 532 -21.59 27.52 -1.74
CA GLY A 532 -21.14 28.79 -2.33
C GLY A 532 -19.62 28.95 -2.47
N VAL A 533 -18.84 27.89 -2.21
CA VAL A 533 -17.37 27.94 -2.23
C VAL A 533 -16.81 27.15 -3.41
N ASN A 534 -15.81 27.71 -4.08
CA ASN A 534 -15.01 26.99 -5.08
C ASN A 534 -13.97 26.13 -4.35
N PRO A 535 -13.87 24.81 -4.60
CA PRO A 535 -12.91 23.92 -3.94
C PRO A 535 -11.47 24.42 -4.00
N SER A 536 -11.09 25.12 -5.08
CA SER A 536 -9.74 25.70 -5.25
C SER A 536 -9.45 26.86 -4.29
N ARG A 537 -10.45 27.30 -3.50
CA ARG A 537 -10.37 28.41 -2.54
C ARG A 537 -10.90 28.03 -1.16
N MET A 538 -11.18 26.75 -0.92
CA MET A 538 -11.62 26.28 0.39
C MET A 538 -10.46 26.33 1.38
N ASN A 539 -10.74 26.77 2.60
CA ASN A 539 -9.85 26.46 3.72
C ASN A 539 -10.05 25.01 4.20
N ALA A 540 -9.19 24.52 5.09
CA ALA A 540 -9.22 23.14 5.59
C ALA A 540 -10.59 22.75 6.19
N THR A 541 -11.20 23.65 6.98
CA THR A 541 -12.53 23.43 7.58
C THR A 541 -13.61 23.25 6.51
N GLN A 542 -13.63 24.13 5.50
CA GLN A 542 -14.58 24.07 4.40
C GLN A 542 -14.40 22.82 3.54
N ALA A 543 -13.15 22.44 3.25
CA ALA A 543 -12.84 21.22 2.52
C ALA A 543 -13.35 19.98 3.27
N LYS A 544 -13.07 19.90 4.58
CA LYS A 544 -13.57 18.82 5.45
C LYS A 544 -15.09 18.72 5.44
N GLU A 545 -15.79 19.85 5.59
CA GLU A 545 -17.26 19.88 5.53
C GLU A 545 -17.79 19.45 4.16
N TYR A 546 -17.15 19.90 3.07
CA TYR A 546 -17.51 19.54 1.70
C TYR A 546 -17.38 18.03 1.48
N PHE A 547 -16.24 17.42 1.84
CA PHE A 547 -16.02 15.98 1.70
C PHE A 547 -16.98 15.15 2.55
N ASN A 548 -17.21 15.55 3.81
CA ASN A 548 -18.18 14.88 4.68
C ASN A 548 -19.59 14.92 4.07
N CYS A 549 -19.97 16.06 3.49
CA CYS A 549 -21.26 16.19 2.81
C CYS A 549 -21.32 15.32 1.55
N GLN A 550 -20.26 15.23 0.74
CA GLN A 550 -20.24 14.37 -0.44
C GLN A 550 -20.41 12.88 -0.08
N LEU A 551 -19.76 12.41 0.98
CA LEU A 551 -19.74 11.00 1.41
C LEU A 551 -20.99 10.55 2.19
N ALA A 552 -21.81 11.48 2.68
CA ALA A 552 -22.95 11.17 3.54
C ALA A 552 -24.20 10.64 2.80
N GLY A 553 -24.09 10.24 1.53
CA GLY A 553 -25.19 9.72 0.70
C GLY A 553 -24.72 8.55 -0.14
#